data_AF-A0A3D1G880-F1
#
_entry.id   AF-A0A3D1G880-F1
#
_cell.length_a   1.000
_cell.length_b   1.000
_cell.length_c   1.000
_cell.angle_alpha   90.00
_cell.angle_beta   90.00
_cell.angle_gamma   90.00
#
_symmetry.space_group_name_H-M   'P 1'
#
loop_
_entity.id
_entity.type
_entity.pdbx_description
1 polymer ?
#
loop_
_entity_poly.entity_id
_entity_poly.type
_entity_poly.pdbx_seq_one_letter_code
_entity_poly.pdbx_strand_id
1 'polypeptide(L)'
;FGAAYYGYYEIGILVAPFFEYATQSFIPALVSLIALAAFYYNALTYYKKNSYIESLSSGRKFQFRNNSLGILSRFGLAGEMANAEWKLIMRHKKSRNYFFISLLFLLYGIMFYDDPAINRGGPVNGFRVFAGIFLTGSFLIQYGQLFLSWNSSFFDFYMNRKYGVKALLEGKFILLSFISFVILLLTVPYIYYGWEILLINIVCLIFNLGITIHIFIYFTLWKPKPMDLTKGALFNYEGVGLAQFLLIIPLMIVPLIVYLPFSILMNAYAGLGALALVGVTGLIFRDTLLNISVNKIQKNKYDIASSFRQEL
;
A
#
# COMPACT_ATOMS: atom_id res chain seq x y z
N PHE A 1 -5.34 19.66 -17.09
CA PHE A 1 -4.25 20.17 -17.94
C PHE A 1 -3.87 19.20 -19.07
N GLY A 2 -3.72 17.89 -18.84
CA GLY A 2 -3.45 16.93 -19.94
C GLY A 2 -4.57 16.76 -20.97
N ALA A 3 -5.85 16.75 -20.56
CA ALA A 3 -6.97 16.53 -21.48
C ALA A 3 -7.22 17.67 -22.48
N ALA A 4 -6.81 18.90 -22.15
CA ALA A 4 -6.89 20.05 -23.05
C ALA A 4 -5.74 20.04 -24.08
N TYR A 5 -4.55 19.53 -23.71
CA TYR A 5 -3.39 19.44 -24.61
C TYR A 5 -3.60 18.42 -25.75
N TYR A 6 -4.39 17.38 -25.50
CA TYR A 6 -4.70 16.33 -26.48
C TYR A 6 -6.05 16.52 -27.20
N GLY A 7 -6.75 17.64 -27.00
CA GLY A 7 -7.97 17.99 -27.74
C GLY A 7 -9.22 17.14 -27.43
N TYR A 8 -9.20 16.29 -26.39
CA TYR A 8 -10.33 15.41 -26.07
C TYR A 8 -11.45 16.14 -25.31
N TYR A 9 -11.11 17.09 -24.43
CA TYR A 9 -12.07 17.89 -23.66
C TYR A 9 -11.45 19.25 -23.32
N GLU A 10 -11.79 20.28 -24.09
CA GLU A 10 -11.49 21.67 -23.74
C GLU A 10 -12.61 22.22 -22.87
N ILE A 11 -12.37 22.28 -21.56
CA ILE A 11 -13.27 22.95 -20.60
C ILE A 11 -13.53 24.41 -21.03
N GLY A 12 -12.57 25.03 -21.73
CA GLY A 12 -12.73 26.35 -22.33
C GLY A 12 -13.94 26.46 -23.26
N ILE A 13 -14.23 25.46 -24.10
CA ILE A 13 -15.39 25.48 -25.01
C ILE A 13 -16.71 25.42 -24.23
N LEU A 14 -16.75 24.67 -23.12
CA LEU A 14 -17.97 24.54 -22.30
C LEU A 14 -18.29 25.81 -21.52
N VAL A 15 -17.28 26.57 -21.11
CA VAL A 15 -17.46 27.78 -20.30
C VAL A 15 -17.37 29.07 -21.13
N ALA A 16 -16.85 29.01 -22.36
CA ALA A 16 -16.77 30.15 -23.28
C ALA A 16 -18.12 30.84 -23.52
N PRO A 17 -19.25 30.15 -23.77
CA PRO A 17 -20.55 30.80 -23.99
C PRO A 17 -21.00 31.63 -22.77
N PHE A 18 -20.64 31.19 -21.57
CA PHE A 18 -20.97 31.89 -20.33
C PHE A 18 -20.19 33.20 -20.19
N PHE A 19 -18.88 33.17 -20.48
CA PHE A 19 -18.03 34.37 -20.43
C PHE A 19 -18.29 35.34 -21.59
N GLU A 20 -18.58 34.82 -22.78
CA GLU A 20 -18.95 35.64 -23.93
C GLU A 20 -20.26 36.40 -23.64
N TYR A 21 -21.28 35.71 -23.13
CA TYR A 21 -22.53 36.34 -22.71
C TYR A 21 -22.34 37.33 -21.54
N ALA A 22 -21.34 37.12 -20.68
CA ALA A 22 -21.01 38.03 -19.59
C ALA A 22 -20.41 39.36 -20.06
N THR A 23 -19.82 39.41 -21.26
CA THR A 23 -19.31 40.68 -21.85
C THR A 23 -20.42 41.55 -22.44
N GLN A 24 -21.58 40.95 -22.74
CA GLN A 24 -22.71 41.62 -23.41
C GLN A 24 -23.88 41.90 -22.46
N SER A 25 -23.98 41.20 -21.34
CA SER A 25 -25.14 41.27 -20.43
C SER A 25 -24.72 41.11 -18.96
N PHE A 26 -25.47 41.76 -18.05
CA PHE A 26 -25.27 41.64 -16.60
C PHE A 26 -25.80 40.30 -16.02
N ILE A 27 -26.57 39.54 -16.81
CA ILE A 27 -27.26 38.32 -16.35
C ILE A 27 -26.28 37.25 -15.80
N PRO A 28 -25.15 36.93 -16.45
CA PRO A 28 -24.16 35.96 -15.92
C PRO A 28 -23.54 36.36 -14.58
N ALA A 29 -23.36 37.66 -14.34
CA ALA A 29 -22.87 38.16 -13.05
C ALA A 29 -23.90 37.89 -11.94
N LEU A 30 -25.19 38.12 -12.21
CA LEU A 30 -26.28 37.83 -11.28
C LEU A 30 -26.38 36.33 -10.99
N VAL A 31 -26.29 35.48 -12.01
CA VAL A 31 -26.31 34.00 -11.85
C VAL A 31 -25.12 33.52 -11.00
N SER A 32 -23.92 34.07 -11.22
CA SER A 32 -22.73 33.75 -10.42
C SER A 32 -22.91 34.14 -8.96
N LEU A 33 -23.52 35.30 -8.71
CA LEU A 33 -23.76 35.81 -7.35
C LEU A 33 -24.81 34.96 -6.61
N ILE A 34 -25.87 34.53 -7.31
CA ILE A 34 -26.87 33.59 -6.77
C ILE A 34 -26.23 32.23 -6.47
N ALA A 35 -25.41 31.70 -7.38
CA ALA A 35 -24.70 30.44 -7.16
C ALA A 35 -23.77 30.54 -5.93
N LEU A 36 -23.02 31.64 -5.81
CA LEU A 36 -22.15 31.89 -4.65
C LEU A 36 -22.95 31.97 -3.36
N ALA A 37 -24.07 32.70 -3.35
CA ALA A 37 -24.96 32.78 -2.19
C ALA A 37 -25.54 31.40 -1.83
N ALA A 38 -25.92 30.59 -2.81
CA ALA A 38 -26.42 29.23 -2.60
C ALA A 38 -25.33 28.31 -2.03
N PHE A 39 -24.10 28.35 -2.56
CA PHE A 39 -22.97 27.59 -2.03
C PHE A 39 -22.64 28.01 -0.60
N TYR A 40 -22.61 29.32 -0.33
CA TYR A 40 -22.37 29.86 1.00
C TYR A 40 -23.46 29.42 1.99
N TYR A 41 -24.73 29.49 1.59
CA TYR A 41 -25.86 29.05 2.43
C TYR A 41 -25.81 27.54 2.71
N ASN A 42 -25.50 26.72 1.70
CA ASN A 42 -25.34 25.27 1.88
C ASN A 42 -24.16 24.94 2.79
N ALA A 43 -23.02 25.61 2.60
CA ALA A 43 -21.86 25.46 3.46
C ALA A 43 -22.19 25.85 4.91
N LEU A 44 -22.80 27.01 5.13
CA LEU A 44 -23.24 27.46 6.46
C LEU A 44 -24.22 26.50 7.11
N THR A 45 -25.20 26.00 6.36
CA THR A 45 -26.20 25.05 6.86
C THR A 45 -25.54 23.73 7.25
N TYR A 46 -24.61 23.24 6.43
CA TYR A 46 -23.80 22.06 6.73
C TYR A 46 -22.96 22.27 7.99
N TYR A 47 -22.23 23.38 8.09
CA TYR A 47 -21.40 23.68 9.26
C TYR A 47 -22.22 23.88 10.54
N LYS A 48 -23.36 24.59 10.49
CA LYS A 48 -24.27 24.75 11.64
C LYS A 48 -24.91 23.43 12.07
N LYS A 49 -25.25 22.55 11.13
CA LYS A 49 -25.80 21.22 11.44
C LYS A 49 -24.74 20.29 12.06
N ASN A 50 -23.47 20.50 11.71
CA ASN A 50 -22.33 19.69 12.14
C ASN A 50 -21.41 20.40 13.14
N SER A 51 -21.82 21.53 13.75
CA SER A 51 -20.99 22.34 14.65
C SER A 51 -20.89 21.77 16.06
N TYR A 52 -21.82 20.90 16.46
CA TYR A 52 -21.79 20.26 17.76
C TYR A 52 -20.81 19.08 17.74
N ILE A 53 -19.76 19.16 18.56
CA ILE A 53 -18.79 18.08 18.76
C ILE A 53 -19.51 16.80 19.23
N GLU A 54 -20.66 16.94 19.89
CA GLU A 54 -21.54 15.83 20.29
C GLU A 54 -22.28 15.15 19.14
N SER A 55 -22.53 15.79 17.99
CA SER A 55 -23.06 15.10 16.81
C SER A 55 -21.96 14.41 15.98
N LEU A 56 -20.70 14.79 16.19
CA LEU A 56 -19.52 14.08 15.70
C LEU A 56 -19.13 12.91 16.62
N SER A 57 -19.41 12.99 17.93
CA SER A 57 -19.09 11.95 18.92
C SER A 57 -20.25 11.00 19.26
N SER A 58 -21.52 11.42 19.08
CA SER A 58 -22.69 10.53 19.16
C SER A 58 -22.68 9.63 17.95
N GLY A 59 -22.02 8.49 18.16
CA GLY A 59 -21.64 7.55 17.12
C GLY A 59 -22.75 7.33 16.12
N ARG A 60 -22.41 7.59 14.85
CA ARG A 60 -22.91 6.72 13.79
C ARG A 60 -22.69 5.31 14.32
N LYS A 61 -23.78 4.65 14.72
CA LYS A 61 -23.86 3.19 14.80
C LYS A 61 -23.70 2.69 13.37
N PHE A 62 -22.50 2.85 12.81
CA PHE A 62 -22.02 1.97 11.79
C PHE A 62 -22.07 0.62 12.47
N GLN A 63 -23.15 -0.13 12.23
CA GLN A 63 -23.09 -1.57 12.22
C GLN A 63 -22.06 -1.93 11.16
N PHE A 64 -20.77 -1.77 11.47
CA PHE A 64 -19.73 -2.47 10.76
C PHE A 64 -20.02 -3.92 11.07
N ARG A 65 -20.73 -4.56 10.14
CA ARG A 65 -20.73 -6.01 9.96
C ARG A 65 -19.31 -6.45 10.25
N ASN A 66 -19.15 -7.29 11.27
CA ASN A 66 -17.87 -7.65 11.86
C ASN A 66 -17.02 -8.28 10.74
N ASN A 67 -16.27 -7.47 9.98
CA ASN A 67 -15.47 -7.89 8.82
C ASN A 67 -14.17 -8.56 9.34
N SER A 68 -14.29 -9.43 10.35
CA SER A 68 -13.26 -10.43 10.59
C SER A 68 -13.23 -11.35 9.39
N LEU A 69 -12.06 -11.48 8.77
CA LEU A 69 -11.84 -12.53 7.79
C LEU A 69 -11.80 -13.83 8.59
N GLY A 70 -12.91 -14.55 8.65
CA GLY A 70 -13.02 -15.82 9.39
C GLY A 70 -12.01 -16.89 8.94
N ILE A 71 -11.36 -16.68 7.79
CA ILE A 71 -10.24 -17.49 7.30
C ILE A 71 -8.96 -17.25 8.12
N LEU A 72 -8.69 -16.01 8.55
CA LEU A 72 -7.45 -15.67 9.26
C LEU A 72 -7.44 -16.21 10.70
N SER A 73 -8.60 -16.35 11.36
CA SER A 73 -8.67 -16.85 12.74
C SER A 73 -8.25 -18.32 12.90
N ARG A 74 -8.05 -19.05 11.79
CA ARG A 74 -7.53 -20.43 11.81
C ARG A 74 -6.06 -20.52 12.22
N PHE A 75 -5.31 -19.42 12.19
CA PHE A 75 -3.89 -19.37 12.53
C PHE A 75 -3.62 -19.02 14.01
N GLY A 76 -4.59 -19.26 14.90
CA GLY A 76 -4.44 -18.99 16.34
C GLY A 76 -4.17 -17.51 16.64
N LEU A 77 -3.28 -17.24 17.60
CA LEU A 77 -2.97 -15.88 18.05
C LEU A 77 -2.43 -14.99 16.91
N ALA A 78 -1.59 -15.53 16.03
CA ALA A 78 -1.10 -14.79 14.87
C ALA A 78 -2.25 -14.44 13.91
N GLY A 79 -3.19 -15.35 13.73
CA GLY A 79 -4.41 -15.12 12.96
C GLY A 79 -5.33 -14.05 13.54
N GLU A 80 -5.47 -14.01 14.87
CA GLU A 80 -6.19 -12.94 15.56
C GLU A 80 -5.52 -11.58 15.36
N MET A 81 -4.18 -11.53 15.41
CA MET A 81 -3.42 -10.32 15.11
C MET A 81 -3.60 -9.89 13.66
N ALA A 82 -3.54 -10.82 12.70
CA ALA A 82 -3.82 -10.52 11.29
C ALA A 82 -5.23 -9.95 11.09
N ASN A 83 -6.23 -10.49 11.80
CA ASN A 83 -7.59 -9.96 11.80
C ASN A 83 -7.70 -8.56 12.42
N ALA A 84 -6.97 -8.30 13.51
CA ALA A 84 -6.92 -6.97 14.13
C ALA A 84 -6.32 -5.94 13.17
N GLU A 85 -5.23 -6.30 12.48
CA GLU A 85 -4.60 -5.47 11.46
C GLU A 85 -5.51 -5.22 10.25
N TRP A 86 -6.23 -6.24 9.75
CA TRP A 86 -7.23 -6.06 8.70
C TRP A 86 -8.34 -5.09 9.12
N LYS A 87 -8.84 -5.22 10.35
CA LYS A 87 -9.84 -4.29 10.90
C LYS A 87 -9.27 -2.88 11.00
N LEU A 88 -8.01 -2.71 11.40
CA LEU A 88 -7.32 -1.42 11.41
C LEU A 88 -7.31 -0.80 10.01
N ILE A 89 -6.90 -1.58 9.00
CA ILE A 89 -6.90 -1.12 7.60
C ILE A 89 -8.27 -0.61 7.19
N MET A 90 -9.33 -1.40 7.42
CA MET A 90 -10.67 -1.06 6.96
C MET A 90 -11.34 0.07 7.75
N ARG A 91 -11.01 0.22 9.04
CA ARG A 91 -11.60 1.23 9.94
C ARG A 91 -11.05 2.63 9.70
N HIS A 92 -9.76 2.77 9.39
CA HIS A 92 -9.12 4.08 9.28
C HIS A 92 -8.94 4.54 7.84
N LYS A 93 -9.31 5.80 7.54
CA LYS A 93 -9.21 6.37 6.18
C LYS A 93 -7.77 6.35 5.66
N LYS A 94 -6.78 6.63 6.52
CA LYS A 94 -5.35 6.64 6.17
C LYS A 94 -4.88 5.27 5.69
N SER A 95 -4.96 4.24 6.52
CA SER A 95 -4.56 2.87 6.16
C SER A 95 -5.36 2.30 4.99
N ARG A 96 -6.67 2.58 4.94
CA ARG A 96 -7.52 2.16 3.82
C ARG A 96 -7.08 2.79 2.50
N ASN A 97 -6.61 4.04 2.53
CA ASN A 97 -6.08 4.71 1.34
C ASN A 97 -4.81 4.00 0.81
N TYR A 98 -3.88 3.60 1.69
CA TYR A 98 -2.70 2.82 1.27
C TYR A 98 -3.09 1.49 0.60
N PHE A 99 -4.11 0.80 1.13
CA PHE A 99 -4.67 -0.39 0.48
C PHE A 99 -5.22 -0.08 -0.91
N PHE A 100 -6.05 0.96 -1.08
CA PHE A 100 -6.59 1.31 -2.39
C PHE A 100 -5.52 1.81 -3.38
N ILE A 101 -4.52 2.56 -2.91
CA ILE A 101 -3.38 2.97 -3.76
C ILE A 101 -2.62 1.74 -4.25
N SER A 102 -2.44 0.70 -3.41
CA SER A 102 -1.79 -0.53 -3.87
C SER A 102 -2.58 -1.27 -4.96
N LEU A 103 -3.91 -1.19 -4.93
CA LEU A 103 -4.76 -1.72 -6.00
C LEU A 103 -4.66 -0.87 -7.27
N LEU A 104 -4.59 0.46 -7.14
CA LEU A 104 -4.35 1.36 -8.28
C LEU A 104 -2.99 1.10 -8.94
N PHE A 105 -1.98 0.71 -8.18
CA PHE A 105 -0.68 0.32 -8.72
C PHE A 105 -0.76 -0.91 -9.63
N LEU A 106 -1.81 -1.73 -9.54
CA LEU A 106 -2.02 -2.79 -10.51
C LEU A 106 -2.21 -2.23 -11.91
N LEU A 107 -2.90 -1.09 -12.07
CA LEU A 107 -3.09 -0.45 -13.37
C LEU A 107 -1.77 -0.11 -14.08
N TYR A 108 -0.67 0.07 -13.34
CA TYR A 108 0.66 0.26 -13.94
C TYR A 108 1.16 -0.99 -14.68
N GLY A 109 0.63 -2.17 -14.40
CA GLY A 109 0.92 -3.39 -15.14
C GLY A 109 0.54 -3.27 -16.63
N ILE A 110 -0.55 -2.55 -16.93
CA ILE A 110 -0.95 -2.27 -18.32
C ILE A 110 0.15 -1.44 -18.99
N MET A 111 0.61 -0.37 -18.34
CA MET A 111 1.68 0.49 -18.87
C MET A 111 3.00 -0.27 -19.04
N PHE A 112 3.37 -1.13 -18.08
CA PHE A 112 4.62 -1.89 -18.16
C PHE A 112 4.61 -2.94 -19.27
N TYR A 113 3.50 -3.65 -19.47
CA TYR A 113 3.45 -4.74 -20.45
C TYR A 113 3.17 -4.25 -21.88
N ASP A 114 2.58 -3.07 -22.03
CA ASP A 114 2.34 -2.45 -23.34
C ASP A 114 3.59 -1.72 -23.90
N ASP A 115 4.50 -1.27 -23.04
CA ASP A 115 5.69 -0.50 -23.46
C ASP A 115 6.65 -1.33 -24.36
N PRO A 116 6.88 -0.90 -25.61
CA PRO A 116 7.81 -1.57 -26.52
C PRO A 116 9.23 -1.67 -25.97
N ALA A 117 9.69 -0.70 -25.16
CA ALA A 117 11.03 -0.72 -24.58
C ALA A 117 11.22 -1.88 -23.60
N ILE A 118 10.17 -2.22 -22.83
CA ILE A 118 10.14 -3.36 -21.90
C ILE A 118 10.06 -4.69 -22.66
N ASN A 119 9.46 -4.69 -23.86
CA ASN A 119 9.24 -5.89 -24.67
C ASN A 119 10.44 -6.31 -25.55
N ARG A 120 11.48 -5.46 -25.70
CA ARG A 120 12.66 -5.73 -26.55
C ARG A 120 13.51 -6.94 -26.13
N GLY A 121 13.42 -7.37 -24.87
CA GLY A 121 14.28 -8.43 -24.30
C GLY A 121 13.75 -9.87 -24.42
N GLY A 122 12.68 -10.10 -25.18
CA GLY A 122 12.03 -11.41 -25.28
C GLY A 122 10.93 -11.64 -24.23
N PRO A 123 10.32 -12.85 -24.21
CA PRO A 123 9.12 -13.15 -23.42
C PRO A 123 9.38 -13.12 -21.90
N VAL A 124 10.60 -13.44 -21.47
CA VAL A 124 11.04 -13.32 -20.08
C VAL A 124 12.30 -12.47 -20.08
N ASN A 125 12.28 -11.34 -19.36
CA ASN A 125 13.42 -10.45 -19.22
C ASN A 125 13.40 -9.74 -17.87
N GLY A 126 14.51 -9.07 -17.53
CA GLY A 126 14.66 -8.39 -16.24
C GLY A 126 13.61 -7.30 -15.97
N PHE A 127 13.15 -6.58 -17.00
CA PHE A 127 12.12 -5.54 -16.84
C PHE A 127 10.74 -6.15 -16.52
N ARG A 128 10.37 -7.25 -17.17
CA ARG A 128 9.13 -7.98 -16.85
C ARG A 128 9.18 -8.59 -15.45
N VAL A 129 10.36 -9.09 -15.03
CA VAL A 129 10.58 -9.56 -13.65
C VAL A 129 10.41 -8.40 -12.66
N PHE A 130 11.03 -7.25 -12.92
CA PHE A 130 10.84 -6.03 -12.13
C PHE A 130 9.36 -5.64 -12.01
N ALA A 131 8.63 -5.62 -13.13
CA ALA A 131 7.20 -5.33 -13.13
C ALA A 131 6.42 -6.34 -12.27
N GLY A 132 6.72 -7.63 -12.38
CA GLY A 132 6.09 -8.67 -11.57
C GLY A 132 6.36 -8.53 -10.07
N ILE A 133 7.59 -8.19 -9.67
CA ILE A 133 7.95 -7.91 -8.26
C ILE A 133 7.18 -6.71 -7.75
N PHE A 134 7.14 -5.63 -8.55
CA PHE A 134 6.44 -4.40 -8.19
C PHE A 134 4.94 -4.63 -8.02
N LEU A 135 4.30 -5.31 -8.98
CA LEU A 135 2.86 -5.56 -8.95
C LEU A 135 2.47 -6.46 -7.78
N THR A 136 3.15 -7.59 -7.59
CA THR A 136 2.84 -8.54 -6.50
C THR A 136 3.26 -8.04 -5.13
N GLY A 137 4.24 -7.13 -5.08
CA GLY A 137 4.75 -6.46 -3.88
C GLY A 137 4.11 -5.10 -3.60
N SER A 138 3.15 -4.63 -4.41
CA SER A 138 2.62 -3.26 -4.33
C SER A 138 2.03 -2.93 -2.95
N PHE A 139 1.28 -3.86 -2.36
CA PHE A 139 0.72 -3.67 -1.02
C PHE A 139 1.78 -3.69 0.07
N LEU A 140 2.80 -4.54 -0.06
CA LEU A 140 3.96 -4.54 0.85
C LEU A 140 4.69 -3.20 0.79
N ILE A 141 4.91 -2.65 -0.41
CA ILE A 141 5.56 -1.35 -0.59
C ILE A 141 4.73 -0.24 0.07
N GLN A 142 3.41 -0.23 -0.14
CA GLN A 142 2.56 0.83 0.37
C GLN A 142 2.32 0.71 1.88
N TYR A 143 1.75 -0.41 2.33
CA TYR A 143 1.39 -0.60 3.73
C TYR A 143 2.61 -0.93 4.59
N GLY A 144 3.56 -1.70 4.06
CA GLY A 144 4.74 -2.12 4.79
C GLY A 144 5.61 -0.95 5.23
N GLN A 145 5.73 0.16 4.47
CA GLN A 145 6.58 1.31 4.85
C GLN A 145 6.35 1.78 6.29
N LEU A 146 5.13 1.64 6.77
CA LEU A 146 4.66 2.05 8.09
C LEU A 146 4.48 0.85 9.05
N PHE A 147 5.21 -0.25 8.81
CA PHE A 147 4.97 -1.59 9.39
C PHE A 147 4.64 -1.57 10.89
N LEU A 148 5.52 -1.00 11.72
CA LEU A 148 5.29 -0.82 13.16
C LEU A 148 4.53 0.47 13.49
N SER A 149 4.66 1.51 12.66
CA SER A 149 4.02 2.81 12.87
C SER A 149 2.50 2.71 12.92
N TRP A 150 1.87 1.75 12.22
CA TRP A 150 0.43 1.48 12.32
C TRP A 150 -0.03 1.16 13.75
N ASN A 151 0.86 0.65 14.59
CA ASN A 151 0.56 0.25 15.97
C ASN A 151 1.29 1.10 17.01
N SER A 152 1.81 2.27 16.65
CA SER A 152 2.63 3.09 17.56
C SER A 152 1.92 3.38 18.88
N SER A 153 0.64 3.75 18.85
CA SER A 153 -0.17 4.07 20.05
C SER A 153 -0.40 2.88 20.98
N PHE A 154 -0.30 1.65 20.45
CA PHE A 154 -0.53 0.41 21.21
C PHE A 154 0.75 -0.42 21.33
N PHE A 155 1.92 0.13 21.02
CA PHE A 155 3.15 -0.64 20.99
C PHE A 155 3.51 -1.22 22.37
N ASP A 156 3.27 -0.46 23.43
CA ASP A 156 3.51 -0.89 24.82
C ASP A 156 2.66 -2.12 25.20
N PHE A 157 1.46 -2.25 24.65
CA PHE A 157 0.62 -3.44 24.87
C PHE A 157 1.29 -4.71 24.31
N TYR A 158 1.86 -4.63 23.10
CA TYR A 158 2.56 -5.77 22.49
C TYR A 158 3.86 -6.12 23.22
N MET A 159 4.51 -5.13 23.83
CA MET A 159 5.74 -5.33 24.60
C MET A 159 5.50 -6.01 25.95
N ASN A 160 4.39 -5.69 26.62
CA ASN A 160 4.06 -6.21 27.94
C ASN A 160 3.38 -7.59 27.92
N ARG A 161 2.85 -8.01 26.76
CA ARG A 161 2.21 -9.32 26.61
C ARG A 161 3.24 -10.41 26.28
N LYS A 162 3.13 -11.57 26.94
CA LYS A 162 3.91 -12.76 26.58
C LYS A 162 3.69 -13.10 25.10
N TYR A 163 4.78 -13.18 24.33
CA TYR A 163 4.78 -13.37 22.88
C TYR A 163 4.08 -12.27 22.05
N GLY A 164 3.75 -11.11 22.63
CA GLY A 164 2.98 -10.07 21.94
C GLY A 164 3.66 -9.54 20.68
N VAL A 165 4.95 -9.19 20.76
CA VAL A 165 5.75 -8.74 19.60
C VAL A 165 5.84 -9.83 18.53
N LYS A 166 6.08 -11.08 18.91
CA LYS A 166 6.18 -12.20 17.97
C LYS A 166 4.85 -12.41 17.23
N ALA A 167 3.75 -12.45 17.97
CA ALA A 167 2.41 -12.58 17.39
C ALA A 167 2.02 -11.41 16.48
N LEU A 168 2.44 -10.18 16.80
CA LEU A 168 2.25 -9.01 15.94
C LEU A 168 2.96 -9.19 14.59
N LEU A 169 4.22 -9.64 14.61
CA LEU A 169 5.02 -9.84 13.40
C LEU A 169 4.46 -10.99 12.55
N GLU A 170 4.13 -12.13 13.18
CA GLU A 170 3.50 -13.26 12.50
C GLU A 170 2.14 -12.88 11.90
N GLY A 171 1.32 -12.13 12.64
CA GLY A 171 0.02 -11.66 12.14
C GLY A 171 0.15 -10.71 10.96
N LYS A 172 1.09 -9.77 10.99
CA LYS A 172 1.37 -8.90 9.84
C LYS A 172 1.93 -9.68 8.65
N PHE A 173 2.81 -10.66 8.88
CA PHE A 173 3.30 -11.54 7.82
C PHE A 173 2.14 -12.29 7.14
N ILE A 174 1.23 -12.89 7.93
CA ILE A 174 0.03 -13.58 7.40
C ILE A 174 -0.85 -12.62 6.60
N LEU A 175 -1.12 -11.43 7.13
CA LEU A 175 -1.93 -10.42 6.45
C LEU A 175 -1.31 -10.00 5.11
N LEU A 176 -0.02 -9.65 5.11
CA LEU A 176 0.71 -9.27 3.91
C LEU A 176 0.68 -10.42 2.89
N SER A 177 0.92 -11.65 3.34
CA SER A 177 0.90 -12.84 2.48
C SER A 177 -0.47 -13.06 1.84
N PHE A 178 -1.53 -12.96 2.64
CA PHE A 178 -2.90 -13.12 2.17
C PHE A 178 -3.28 -12.07 1.13
N ILE A 179 -2.97 -10.79 1.39
CA ILE A 179 -3.28 -9.70 0.45
C ILE A 179 -2.43 -9.81 -0.83
N SER A 180 -1.15 -10.15 -0.72
CA SER A 180 -0.30 -10.39 -1.91
C SER A 180 -0.81 -11.56 -2.75
N PHE A 181 -1.36 -12.62 -2.15
CA PHE A 181 -2.02 -13.70 -2.90
C PHE A 181 -3.28 -13.20 -3.63
N VAL A 182 -4.11 -12.37 -2.98
CA VAL A 182 -5.27 -11.75 -3.64
C VAL A 182 -4.82 -10.84 -4.79
N ILE A 183 -3.73 -10.09 -4.62
CA ILE A 183 -3.14 -9.26 -5.67
C ILE A 183 -2.69 -10.12 -6.85
N LEU A 184 -2.03 -11.25 -6.61
CA LEU A 184 -1.67 -12.20 -7.68
C LEU A 184 -2.91 -12.59 -8.49
N LEU A 185 -4.03 -12.93 -7.84
CA LEU A 185 -5.28 -13.24 -8.53
C LEU A 185 -5.79 -12.07 -9.39
N LEU A 186 -5.64 -10.84 -8.90
CA LEU A 186 -5.97 -9.63 -9.67
C LEU A 186 -5.01 -9.35 -10.83
N THR A 187 -3.80 -9.92 -10.82
CA THR A 187 -2.85 -9.83 -11.94
C THR A 187 -3.10 -10.86 -13.04
N VAL A 188 -3.97 -11.86 -12.82
CA VAL A 188 -4.29 -12.91 -13.79
C VAL A 188 -4.74 -12.36 -15.17
N PRO A 189 -5.54 -11.28 -15.27
CA PRO A 189 -5.91 -10.70 -16.57
C PRO A 189 -4.71 -10.29 -17.45
N TYR A 190 -3.51 -10.07 -16.87
CA TYR A 190 -2.30 -9.78 -17.65
C TYR A 190 -1.79 -10.95 -18.49
N ILE A 191 -2.35 -12.16 -18.33
CA ILE A 191 -2.14 -13.28 -19.28
C ILE A 191 -2.41 -12.86 -20.73
N TYR A 192 -3.28 -11.87 -20.95
CA TYR A 192 -3.50 -11.27 -22.26
C TYR A 192 -2.21 -10.89 -23.01
N TYR A 193 -1.18 -10.45 -22.28
CA TYR A 193 0.12 -10.05 -22.84
C TYR A 193 1.13 -11.21 -22.97
N GLY A 194 0.76 -12.42 -22.55
CA GLY A 194 1.59 -13.62 -22.56
C GLY A 194 1.41 -14.48 -21.31
N TRP A 195 1.44 -15.80 -21.46
CA TRP A 195 1.33 -16.73 -20.32
C TRP A 195 2.55 -16.62 -19.40
N GLU A 196 3.69 -16.19 -19.93
CA GLU A 196 4.94 -15.97 -19.18
C GLU A 196 4.77 -14.90 -18.11
N ILE A 197 3.88 -13.93 -18.30
CA ILE A 197 3.63 -12.89 -17.29
C ILE A 197 2.98 -13.50 -16.04
N LEU A 198 2.08 -14.47 -16.21
CA LEU A 198 1.52 -15.20 -15.07
C LEU A 198 2.62 -15.97 -14.34
N LEU A 199 3.48 -16.69 -15.08
CA LEU A 199 4.63 -17.41 -14.52
C LEU A 199 5.52 -16.47 -13.71
N ILE A 200 5.89 -15.33 -14.30
CA ILE A 200 6.70 -14.29 -13.66
C ILE A 200 6.01 -13.80 -12.38
N ASN A 201 4.73 -13.43 -12.43
CA ASN A 201 4.00 -12.95 -11.26
C ASN A 201 3.94 -14.00 -10.15
N ILE A 202 3.76 -15.28 -10.48
CA ILE A 202 3.79 -16.38 -9.49
C ILE A 202 5.17 -16.48 -8.83
N VAL A 203 6.25 -16.50 -9.63
CA VAL A 203 7.63 -16.58 -9.12
C VAL A 203 7.96 -15.35 -8.26
N CYS A 204 7.58 -14.16 -8.72
CA CYS A 204 7.78 -12.91 -8.00
C CYS A 204 6.97 -12.87 -6.70
N LEU A 205 5.75 -13.42 -6.67
CA LEU A 205 5.00 -13.58 -5.42
C LEU A 205 5.77 -14.48 -4.45
N ILE A 206 6.22 -15.66 -4.89
CA ILE A 206 6.97 -16.60 -4.05
C ILE A 206 8.21 -15.93 -3.46
N PHE A 207 8.96 -15.20 -4.28
CA PHE A 207 10.11 -14.43 -3.82
C PHE A 207 9.71 -13.34 -2.80
N ASN A 208 8.62 -12.62 -3.08
CA ASN A 208 8.13 -11.57 -2.21
C ASN A 208 7.73 -12.10 -0.83
N LEU A 209 7.01 -13.22 -0.79
CA LEU A 209 6.61 -13.87 0.45
C LEU A 209 7.81 -14.45 1.22
N GLY A 210 8.75 -15.07 0.51
CA GLY A 210 9.87 -15.79 1.11
C GLY A 210 11.02 -14.92 1.58
N ILE A 211 11.31 -13.81 0.89
CA ILE A 211 12.49 -12.98 1.17
C ILE A 211 12.11 -11.52 1.37
N THR A 212 11.37 -10.94 0.43
CA THR A 212 11.13 -9.50 0.41
C THR A 212 10.43 -9.01 1.67
N ILE A 213 9.39 -9.70 2.15
CA ILE A 213 8.70 -9.32 3.40
C ILE A 213 9.69 -9.27 4.58
N HIS A 214 10.59 -10.26 4.72
CA HIS A 214 11.52 -10.31 5.85
C HIS A 214 12.57 -9.19 5.79
N ILE A 215 13.11 -8.93 4.60
CA ILE A 215 14.01 -7.79 4.36
C ILE A 215 13.28 -6.50 4.74
N PHE A 216 12.04 -6.34 4.26
CA PHE A 216 11.23 -5.16 4.50
C PHE A 216 10.98 -4.93 5.99
N ILE A 217 10.53 -5.96 6.71
CA ILE A 217 10.33 -5.91 8.16
C ILE A 217 11.63 -5.45 8.81
N TYR A 218 12.74 -6.14 8.56
CA TYR A 218 14.02 -5.85 9.22
C TYR A 218 14.48 -4.39 9.07
N PHE A 219 14.30 -3.82 7.89
CA PHE A 219 14.70 -2.44 7.59
C PHE A 219 13.74 -1.40 8.17
N THR A 220 12.43 -1.65 8.16
CA THR A 220 11.44 -0.73 8.77
C THR A 220 11.61 -0.56 10.29
N LEU A 221 12.33 -1.48 10.94
CA LEU A 221 12.67 -1.36 12.36
C LEU A 221 13.68 -0.24 12.65
N TRP A 222 14.27 0.38 11.62
CA TRP A 222 15.22 1.47 11.82
C TRP A 222 14.51 2.81 12.03
N LYS A 223 14.52 3.30 13.28
CA LYS A 223 13.90 4.57 13.71
C LYS A 223 12.44 4.73 13.22
N PRO A 224 11.54 3.83 13.64
CA PRO A 224 10.13 3.94 13.26
C PRO A 224 9.53 5.20 13.87
N LYS A 225 8.76 5.94 13.07
CA LYS A 225 8.10 7.18 13.50
C LYS A 225 6.68 6.90 13.99
N PRO A 226 6.17 7.67 14.98
CA PRO A 226 4.78 7.56 15.40
C PRO A 226 3.84 7.93 14.27
N MET A 227 2.60 7.47 14.36
CA MET A 227 1.55 7.83 13.42
C MET A 227 0.20 7.95 14.11
N ASP A 228 -0.49 9.05 13.85
CA ASP A 228 -1.88 9.24 14.24
C ASP A 228 -2.82 8.76 13.12
N LEU A 229 -3.72 7.84 13.47
CA LEU A 229 -4.72 7.27 12.55
C LEU A 229 -6.02 8.08 12.50
N THR A 230 -6.16 9.09 13.36
CA THR A 230 -7.34 9.96 13.45
C THR A 230 -7.19 11.23 12.59
N LYS A 231 -5.96 11.68 12.33
CA LYS A 231 -5.67 12.81 11.43
C LYS A 231 -6.01 12.50 9.97
N GLY A 232 -6.31 13.56 9.22
CA GLY A 232 -6.68 13.48 7.80
C GLY A 232 -5.63 12.76 6.94
N ALA A 233 -6.10 12.05 5.90
CA ALA A 233 -5.25 11.19 5.05
C ALA A 233 -4.62 11.91 3.84
N LEU A 234 -5.09 13.12 3.50
CA LEU A 234 -4.57 13.88 2.34
C LEU A 234 -3.38 14.73 2.78
N PHE A 235 -2.24 14.56 2.10
CA PHE A 235 -0.96 15.25 2.36
C PHE A 235 -0.35 15.06 3.76
N ASN A 236 -0.81 14.06 4.51
CA ASN A 236 -0.23 13.71 5.80
C ASN A 236 0.85 12.61 5.61
N TYR A 237 2.11 13.05 5.54
CA TYR A 237 3.29 12.19 5.46
C TYR A 237 3.82 11.74 6.84
N GLU A 238 3.06 11.92 7.93
CA GLU A 238 3.42 11.37 9.25
C GLU A 238 3.67 9.87 9.18
N GLY A 239 4.75 9.44 9.82
CA GLY A 239 5.23 8.06 9.79
C GLY A 239 6.19 7.76 8.62
N VAL A 240 6.15 8.53 7.53
CA VAL A 240 7.02 8.33 6.37
C VAL A 240 8.34 9.10 6.58
N GLY A 241 9.43 8.37 6.74
CA GLY A 241 10.79 8.94 6.78
C GLY A 241 11.57 8.65 5.50
N LEU A 242 12.73 9.30 5.36
CA LEU A 242 13.66 9.06 4.25
C LEU A 242 14.10 7.59 4.18
N ALA A 243 14.29 6.96 5.34
CA ALA A 243 14.64 5.55 5.43
C ALA A 243 13.60 4.67 4.73
N GLN A 244 12.30 4.93 4.95
CA GLN A 244 11.18 4.19 4.39
C GLN A 244 11.09 4.31 2.87
N PHE A 245 11.39 5.48 2.30
CA PHE A 245 11.45 5.67 0.84
C PHE A 245 12.65 4.94 0.23
N LEU A 246 13.82 5.02 0.87
CA LEU A 246 15.02 4.30 0.48
C LEU A 246 14.82 2.78 0.46
N LEU A 247 13.88 2.22 1.24
CA LEU A 247 13.61 0.77 1.28
C LEU A 247 13.00 0.21 0.00
N ILE A 248 12.41 1.05 -0.85
CA ILE A 248 11.87 0.61 -2.14
C ILE A 248 13.01 0.15 -3.05
N ILE A 249 14.19 0.78 -2.95
CA ILE A 249 15.32 0.50 -3.83
C ILE A 249 15.85 -0.93 -3.63
N PRO A 250 16.23 -1.37 -2.40
CA PRO A 250 16.62 -2.76 -2.17
C PRO A 250 15.55 -3.76 -2.59
N LEU A 251 14.27 -3.43 -2.37
CA LEU A 251 13.15 -4.31 -2.72
C LEU A 251 13.08 -4.60 -4.23
N MET A 252 13.43 -3.61 -5.06
CA MET A 252 13.47 -3.77 -6.51
C MET A 252 14.79 -4.40 -7.01
N ILE A 253 15.91 -4.06 -6.37
CA ILE A 253 17.23 -4.47 -6.83
C ILE A 253 17.57 -5.91 -6.41
N VAL A 254 17.27 -6.30 -5.16
CA VAL A 254 17.66 -7.62 -4.62
C VAL A 254 17.17 -8.79 -5.49
N PRO A 255 15.90 -8.83 -5.95
CA PRO A 255 15.45 -9.88 -6.84
C PRO A 255 16.20 -9.88 -8.19
N LEU A 256 16.53 -8.70 -8.73
CA LEU A 256 17.28 -8.59 -9.99
C LEU A 256 18.72 -9.09 -9.83
N ILE A 257 19.35 -8.86 -8.68
CA ILE A 257 20.66 -9.44 -8.34
C ILE A 257 20.60 -10.96 -8.32
N VAL A 258 19.49 -11.55 -7.87
CA VAL A 258 19.29 -13.01 -7.90
C VAL A 258 19.02 -13.49 -9.33
N TYR A 259 18.20 -12.78 -10.10
CA TYR A 259 17.79 -13.19 -11.45
C TYR A 259 18.90 -13.07 -12.51
N LEU A 260 19.59 -11.92 -12.55
CA LEU A 260 20.47 -11.55 -13.67
C LEU A 260 21.65 -12.53 -13.89
N PRO A 261 22.39 -12.98 -12.86
CA PRO A 261 23.54 -13.88 -13.07
C PRO A 261 23.14 -15.17 -13.79
N PHE A 262 22.04 -15.80 -13.37
CA PHE A 262 21.55 -17.04 -13.98
C PHE A 262 20.89 -16.78 -15.33
N SER A 263 20.24 -15.63 -15.51
CA SER A 263 19.66 -15.24 -16.80
C SER A 263 20.72 -15.02 -17.88
N ILE A 264 21.87 -14.44 -17.52
CA ILE A 264 22.96 -14.13 -18.46
C ILE A 264 23.80 -15.39 -18.74
N LEU A 265 24.11 -16.19 -17.70
CA LEU A 265 24.98 -17.36 -17.84
C LEU A 265 24.29 -18.57 -18.47
N MET A 266 22.96 -18.70 -18.32
CA MET A 266 22.21 -19.87 -18.77
C MET A 266 21.06 -19.49 -19.72
N ASN A 267 19.97 -18.96 -19.18
CA ASN A 267 18.82 -18.41 -19.92
C ASN A 267 17.83 -17.74 -18.96
N ALA A 268 16.88 -16.97 -19.50
CA ALA A 268 15.88 -16.24 -18.72
C ALA A 268 15.05 -17.12 -17.77
N TYR A 269 14.71 -18.35 -18.16
CA TYR A 269 13.96 -19.28 -17.32
C TYR A 269 14.80 -19.82 -16.15
N ALA A 270 16.11 -20.02 -16.34
CA ALA A 270 17.02 -20.36 -15.25
C ALA A 270 17.09 -19.22 -14.21
N GLY A 271 17.05 -17.96 -14.66
CA GLY A 271 16.90 -16.79 -13.79
C GLY A 271 15.61 -16.83 -12.95
N LEU A 272 14.47 -17.16 -13.56
CA LEU A 272 13.21 -17.37 -12.83
C LEU A 272 13.29 -18.55 -11.86
N GLY A 273 13.92 -19.64 -12.27
CA GLY A 273 14.16 -20.80 -11.41
C GLY A 273 14.98 -20.45 -10.17
N ALA A 274 16.04 -19.66 -10.31
CA ALA A 274 16.84 -19.16 -9.20
C ALA A 274 16.01 -18.30 -8.22
N LEU A 275 15.20 -17.37 -8.75
CA LEU A 275 14.27 -16.57 -7.94
C LEU A 275 13.28 -17.45 -7.17
N ALA A 276 12.67 -18.42 -7.85
CA ALA A 276 11.71 -19.34 -7.22
C ALA A 276 12.38 -20.15 -6.11
N LEU A 277 13.58 -20.70 -6.35
CA LEU A 277 14.33 -21.49 -5.37
C LEU A 277 14.68 -20.66 -4.13
N VAL A 278 15.16 -19.43 -4.32
CA VAL A 278 15.48 -18.52 -3.21
C VAL A 278 14.22 -18.14 -2.44
N GLY A 279 13.12 -17.85 -3.12
CA GLY A 279 11.83 -17.56 -2.49
C GLY A 279 11.28 -18.74 -1.69
N VAL A 280 11.29 -19.96 -2.25
CA VAL A 280 10.86 -21.18 -1.55
C VAL A 280 11.75 -21.45 -0.34
N THR A 281 13.07 -21.29 -0.48
CA THR A 281 14.01 -21.42 0.64
C THR A 281 13.66 -20.43 1.76
N GLY A 282 13.39 -19.17 1.42
CA GLY A 282 12.94 -18.17 2.37
C GLY A 282 11.63 -18.54 3.08
N LEU A 283 10.66 -19.10 2.35
CA LEU A 283 9.41 -19.61 2.94
C LEU A 283 9.63 -20.77 3.90
N ILE A 284 10.54 -21.70 3.59
CA ILE A 284 10.91 -22.81 4.49
C ILE A 284 11.54 -22.26 5.77
N PHE A 285 12.41 -21.25 5.67
CA PHE A 285 13.08 -20.62 6.81
C PHE A 285 12.29 -19.43 7.40
N ARG A 286 11.01 -19.28 7.09
CA ARG A 286 10.17 -18.13 7.49
C ARG A 286 10.25 -17.86 8.99
N ASP A 287 10.10 -18.89 9.82
CA ASP A 287 10.08 -18.72 11.28
C ASP A 287 11.43 -18.24 11.82
N THR A 288 12.52 -18.76 11.26
CA THR A 288 13.89 -18.30 11.57
C THR A 288 14.07 -16.84 11.17
N LEU A 289 13.66 -16.47 9.94
CA LEU A 289 13.77 -15.10 9.44
C LEU A 289 12.89 -14.10 10.22
N LEU A 290 11.69 -14.50 10.64
CA LEU A 290 10.85 -13.69 11.52
C LEU A 290 11.48 -13.50 12.90
N ASN A 291 12.05 -14.57 13.48
CA ASN A 291 12.69 -14.48 14.80
C ASN A 291 13.87 -13.50 14.81
N ILE A 292 14.61 -13.33 13.71
CA ILE A 292 15.65 -12.30 13.59
C ILE A 292 15.06 -10.90 13.84
N SER A 293 13.92 -10.60 13.22
CA SER A 293 13.22 -9.32 13.37
C SER A 293 12.61 -9.17 14.77
N VAL A 294 12.04 -10.24 15.33
CA VAL A 294 11.53 -10.25 16.71
C VAL A 294 12.64 -9.91 17.71
N ASN A 295 13.80 -10.58 17.59
CA ASN A 295 14.94 -10.35 18.47
C ASN A 295 15.47 -8.92 18.35
N LYS A 296 15.49 -8.35 17.14
CA LYS A 296 15.87 -6.95 16.91
C LYS A 296 14.92 -5.97 17.59
N ILE A 297 13.61 -6.20 17.52
CA ILE A 297 12.63 -5.37 18.24
C ILE A 297 12.82 -5.48 19.75
N GLN A 298 13.00 -6.70 20.27
CA GLN A 298 13.19 -6.91 21.70
C GLN A 298 14.47 -6.26 22.22
N LYS A 299 15.56 -6.32 21.45
CA LYS A 299 16.83 -5.66 21.78
C LYS A 299 16.69 -4.13 21.80
N ASN A 300 15.98 -3.56 20.85
CA ASN A 300 15.83 -2.11 20.68
C ASN A 300 14.50 -1.58 21.25
N LYS A 301 13.85 -2.31 22.15
CA LYS A 301 12.48 -2.03 22.58
C LYS A 301 12.29 -0.63 23.19
N TYR A 302 13.28 -0.16 23.96
CA TYR A 302 13.23 1.15 24.60
C TYR A 302 13.41 2.27 23.59
N ASP A 303 14.32 2.13 22.63
CA ASP A 303 14.53 3.11 21.56
C ASP A 303 13.27 3.24 20.69
N ILE A 304 12.68 2.10 20.30
CA ILE A 304 11.45 2.08 19.50
C ILE A 304 10.28 2.69 20.28
N ALA A 305 10.09 2.29 21.54
CA ALA A 305 9.01 2.83 22.38
C ALA A 305 9.18 4.34 22.64
N SER A 306 10.42 4.80 22.90
CA SER A 306 10.72 6.22 23.05
C SER A 306 10.43 7.01 21.78
N SER A 307 10.78 6.47 20.61
CA SER A 307 10.50 7.08 19.31
C SER A 307 9.00 7.24 19.08
N PHE A 308 8.17 6.29 19.53
CA PHE A 308 6.72 6.38 19.42
C PHE A 308 6.04 7.30 20.43
N ARG A 309 6.73 7.65 21.53
CA ARG A 309 6.25 8.57 22.56
C ARG A 309 6.67 10.02 22.32
N GLN A 310 7.66 10.25 21.45
CA GLN A 310 7.99 11.60 20.99
C GLN A 310 6.78 12.19 20.25
N GLU A 311 6.42 13.43 20.59
CA GLU A 311 5.24 14.10 20.03
C GLU A 311 5.31 14.20 18.50
N LEU A 312 4.14 14.09 17.86
CA LEU A 312 3.91 14.22 16.41
C LEU A 312 3.93 15.67 15.95
#